data_AF-A0A1G7SYW0-F1
#
_entry.id   AF-A0A1G7SYW0-F1
#
_cell.length_a   1.000
_cell.length_b   1.000
_cell.length_c   1.000
_cell.angle_alpha   90.00
_cell.angle_beta   90.00
_cell.angle_gamma   90.00
#
_symmetry.space_group_name_H-M   'P 1'
#
loop_
_entity.id
_entity.type
_entity.pdbx_description
1 polymer ?
#
loop_
_entity_poly.entity_id
_entity_poly.type
_entity_poly.pdbx_seq_one_letter_code
_entity_poly.pdbx_strand_id
1 'polypeptide(L)'
;MVAVSIVKSGTKMLLRPDATIGSKGKLPFRYYEKDGKLFFWRDENYILTEDALAVYRRYNVLQEDPDNKIGMPDPVIDDKQKGADYFFCKDNLAIYKRVISSVAVGQYTPPALKCKSK
;
A
#
# COMPACT_ATOMS: atom_id res chain seq x y z
N MET A 1 10.93 -10.60 -1.10
CA MET A 1 10.36 -9.54 -1.96
C MET A 1 9.00 -9.12 -1.40
N VAL A 2 8.65 -7.84 -1.46
CA VAL A 2 7.30 -7.31 -1.21
C VAL A 2 6.80 -6.70 -2.51
N ALA A 3 5.58 -7.01 -2.93
CA ALA A 3 4.94 -6.40 -4.08
C ALA A 3 3.85 -5.44 -3.62
N VAL A 4 3.85 -4.22 -4.17
CA VAL A 4 2.83 -3.18 -3.91
C VAL A 4 2.27 -2.73 -5.24
N SER A 5 0.97 -2.94 -5.45
CA SER A 5 0.25 -2.49 -6.65
C SER A 5 -0.39 -1.14 -6.42
N ILE A 6 -0.16 -0.21 -7.35
CA ILE A 6 -0.78 1.11 -7.36
C ILE A 6 -1.61 1.22 -8.65
N VAL A 7 -2.92 1.20 -8.49
CA VAL A 7 -3.88 1.55 -9.55
C VAL A 7 -4.25 3.02 -9.42
N LYS A 8 -4.69 3.66 -10.52
CA LYS A 8 -5.14 5.05 -10.50
C LYS A 8 -6.33 5.14 -9.54
N SER A 9 -6.17 5.81 -8.40
CA SER A 9 -7.24 5.92 -7.42
C SER A 9 -7.23 7.27 -6.70
N GLY A 10 -8.40 7.90 -6.66
CA GLY A 10 -8.72 9.00 -5.76
C GLY A 10 -9.24 8.51 -4.40
N THR A 11 -9.19 7.20 -4.13
CA THR A 11 -9.74 6.57 -2.93
C THR A 11 -8.76 6.71 -1.77
N LYS A 12 -9.22 7.36 -0.70
CA LYS A 12 -8.51 7.44 0.58
C LYS A 12 -8.82 6.19 1.42
N MET A 13 -7.88 5.80 2.27
CA MET A 13 -8.13 4.77 3.28
C MET A 13 -9.07 5.33 4.34
N LEU A 14 -10.06 4.54 4.73
CA LEU A 14 -11.01 4.94 5.76
C LEU A 14 -10.36 4.79 7.14
N LEU A 15 -10.32 5.89 7.89
CA LEU A 15 -9.99 5.88 9.29
C LEU A 15 -11.27 5.63 10.09
N ARG A 16 -11.40 4.39 10.54
CA ARG A 16 -12.56 3.88 11.28
C ARG A 16 -12.21 3.66 12.75
N PRO A 17 -13.19 3.47 13.64
CA PRO A 17 -12.93 3.23 15.07
C PRO A 17 -12.03 2.02 15.37
N ASP A 18 -11.94 1.04 14.46
CA ASP A 18 -11.07 -0.13 14.55
C ASP A 18 -9.59 0.15 14.28
N ALA A 19 -9.26 1.34 13.77
CA ALA A 19 -7.89 1.81 13.56
C ALA A 19 -7.26 2.32 14.86
N THR A 20 -7.11 1.42 15.83
CA THR A 20 -6.53 1.73 17.14
C THR A 20 -5.00 1.63 17.08
N ILE A 21 -4.31 2.61 17.68
CA ILE A 21 -2.86 2.51 17.88
C ILE A 21 -2.54 1.27 18.71
N GLY A 22 -1.50 0.54 18.31
CA GLY A 22 -1.07 -0.68 18.98
C GLY A 22 -1.88 -1.94 18.60
N SER A 23 -2.86 -1.83 17.69
CA SER A 23 -3.69 -2.97 17.28
C SER A 23 -3.47 -3.36 15.81
N LYS A 24 -3.92 -4.58 15.47
CA LYS A 24 -4.00 -5.09 14.10
C LYS A 24 -5.33 -4.67 13.46
N GLY A 25 -5.45 -3.38 13.13
CA GLY A 25 -6.61 -2.83 12.42
C GLY A 25 -6.58 -3.09 10.90
N LYS A 26 -7.46 -2.38 10.16
CA LYS A 26 -7.51 -2.48 8.69
C LYS A 26 -6.45 -1.66 7.96
N LEU A 27 -5.89 -0.63 8.62
CA LEU A 27 -4.86 0.21 8.02
C LEU A 27 -3.54 -0.57 7.82
N PRO A 28 -2.72 -0.19 6.82
CA PRO A 28 -1.38 -0.72 6.66
C PRO A 28 -0.49 -0.37 7.86
N PHE A 29 0.38 -1.30 8.26
CA PHE A 29 1.29 -1.13 9.41
C PHE A 29 2.70 -0.70 8.99
N ARG A 30 3.06 -0.95 7.72
CA ARG A 30 4.38 -0.63 7.18
C ARG A 30 4.23 0.41 6.08
N TYR A 31 5.20 1.30 6.04
CA TYR A 31 5.30 2.29 4.99
C TYR A 31 6.76 2.55 4.60
N TYR A 32 6.95 3.16 3.44
CA TYR A 32 8.22 3.62 2.93
C TYR A 32 8.02 4.88 2.09
N GLU A 33 8.79 5.92 2.39
CA GLU A 33 8.78 7.19 1.65
C GLU A 33 9.99 7.23 0.72
N LYS A 34 9.73 7.46 -0.58
CA LYS A 34 10.79 7.56 -1.59
C LYS A 34 10.35 8.49 -2.71
N ASP A 35 11.19 9.46 -3.06
CA ASP A 35 11.00 10.37 -4.20
C ASP A 35 9.60 11.01 -4.23
N GLY A 36 9.17 11.53 -3.07
CA GLY A 36 7.86 12.15 -2.86
C GLY A 36 6.66 11.19 -2.88
N LYS A 37 6.88 9.88 -2.97
CA LYS A 37 5.82 8.86 -2.98
C LYS A 37 5.78 8.12 -1.66
N LEU A 38 4.56 7.81 -1.22
CA LEU A 38 4.30 6.97 -0.07
C LEU A 38 3.91 5.57 -0.57
N PHE A 39 4.66 4.57 -0.14
CA PHE A 39 4.34 3.15 -0.31
C PHE A 39 3.90 2.62 1.05
N PHE A 40 2.83 1.83 1.11
CA PHE A 40 2.37 1.20 2.34
C PHE A 40 1.84 -0.20 2.07
N TRP A 41 2.01 -1.09 3.05
CA TRP A 41 1.55 -2.48 2.97
C TRP A 41 1.24 -3.04 4.35
N ARG A 42 0.47 -4.13 4.37
CA ARG A 42 0.23 -4.88 5.60
C ARG A 42 1.34 -5.91 5.80
N ASP A 43 1.87 -5.96 7.02
CA ASP A 43 2.84 -6.95 7.46
C ASP A 43 2.40 -7.46 8.83
N GLU A 44 2.04 -8.73 8.93
CA GLU A 44 1.41 -9.31 10.12
C GLU A 44 2.31 -9.31 11.36
N ASN A 45 3.61 -9.05 11.19
CA ASN A 45 4.57 -8.94 12.28
C ASN A 45 4.59 -7.54 12.92
N TYR A 46 3.81 -6.60 12.39
CA TYR A 46 3.76 -5.21 12.85
C TYR A 46 2.33 -4.81 13.24
N ILE A 47 2.23 -3.71 13.99
CA ILE A 47 0.98 -3.10 14.45
C ILE A 47 0.94 -1.63 14.01
N LEU A 48 -0.25 -1.02 14.03
CA LEU A 48 -0.38 0.40 13.70
C LEU A 48 0.31 1.27 14.77
N THR A 49 1.19 2.16 14.34
CA THR A 49 1.91 3.11 15.22
C THR A 49 1.41 4.54 15.01
N GLU A 50 1.66 5.42 15.99
CA GLU A 50 1.38 6.85 15.86
C GLU A 50 2.15 7.46 14.68
N ASP A 51 3.41 7.06 14.50
CA ASP A 51 4.25 7.50 13.38
C ASP A 51 3.62 7.17 12.03
N ALA A 52 3.14 5.92 11.85
CA ALA A 52 2.49 5.52 10.61
C ALA A 52 1.22 6.34 10.37
N LEU A 53 0.41 6.55 11.40
CA LEU A 53 -0.81 7.36 11.30
C LEU A 53 -0.50 8.82 10.94
N ALA A 54 0.53 9.41 11.55
CA ALA A 54 0.99 10.76 11.26
C ALA A 54 1.49 10.90 9.81
N VAL A 55 2.22 9.91 9.29
CA VAL A 55 2.62 9.86 7.87
C VAL A 55 1.39 9.82 6.96
N TYR A 56 0.42 8.95 7.24
CA TYR A 56 -0.79 8.84 6.43
C TYR A 56 -1.62 10.14 6.41
N ARG A 57 -1.67 10.88 7.53
CA ARG A 57 -2.26 12.22 7.59
C ARG A 57 -1.51 13.22 6.74
N ARG A 58 -0.17 13.26 6.84
CA ARG A 58 0.69 14.18 6.09
C ARG A 58 0.52 14.01 4.58
N TYR A 59 0.36 12.78 4.12
CA TYR A 59 0.11 12.48 2.70
C TYR A 59 -1.36 12.62 2.29
N ASN A 60 -2.26 12.99 3.20
CA ASN A 60 -3.69 13.16 2.96
C ASN A 60 -4.37 11.91 2.35
N VAL A 61 -3.88 10.72 2.73
CA VAL A 61 -4.41 9.43 2.24
C VAL A 61 -5.49 8.84 3.14
N LEU A 62 -5.89 9.55 4.21
CA LEU A 62 -6.93 9.14 5.14
C LEU A 62 -8.22 9.94 4.94
N GLN A 63 -9.35 9.26 5.09
CA GLN A 63 -10.69 9.85 5.17
C GLN A 63 -11.35 9.38 6.46
N GLU A 64 -11.84 10.33 7.27
CA GLU A 64 -12.55 10.03 8.52
C GLU A 64 -13.85 9.28 8.24
N ASP A 65 -14.07 8.18 8.96
CA ASP A 65 -15.31 7.40 8.93
C ASP A 65 -15.67 6.91 10.35
N PRO A 66 -15.87 7.83 11.32
CA PRO A 66 -16.07 7.48 12.73
C PRO A 66 -17.34 6.64 12.96
N ASP A 67 -18.34 6.77 12.09
CA ASP A 67 -19.62 6.08 12.20
C ASP A 67 -19.70 4.81 11.32
N ASN A 68 -18.64 4.46 10.59
CA ASN A 68 -18.64 3.38 9.59
C ASN A 68 -19.73 3.52 8.51
N LYS A 69 -20.07 4.76 8.14
CA LYS A 69 -21.16 5.09 7.20
C LYS A 69 -20.68 5.25 5.76
N ILE A 70 -19.37 5.43 5.55
CA ILE A 70 -18.84 5.57 4.20
C ILE A 70 -18.79 4.20 3.53
N GLY A 71 -19.75 3.99 2.62
CA GLY A 71 -19.72 2.90 1.64
C GLY A 71 -18.65 3.17 0.58
N MET A 72 -17.88 2.15 0.22
CA MET A 72 -17.03 2.23 -0.97
C MET A 72 -17.90 1.98 -2.20
N PRO A 73 -17.87 2.86 -3.22
CA PRO A 73 -18.55 2.57 -4.48
C PRO A 73 -17.93 1.31 -5.10
N ASP A 74 -18.72 0.59 -5.89
CA ASP A 74 -18.21 -0.53 -6.66
C ASP A 74 -17.05 -0.06 -7.55
N PRO A 75 -15.95 -0.83 -7.61
CA PRO A 75 -14.83 -0.46 -8.45
C PRO A 75 -15.26 -0.48 -9.92
N VAL A 76 -14.95 0.59 -10.64
CA VAL A 76 -15.05 0.59 -12.10
C VAL A 76 -13.91 -0.26 -12.64
N ILE A 77 -14.23 -1.42 -13.21
CA ILE A 77 -13.24 -2.35 -13.77
C ILE A 77 -12.97 -1.97 -15.23
N ASP A 78 -11.71 -1.72 -15.56
CA ASP A 78 -11.20 -1.52 -16.92
C ASP A 78 -9.97 -2.39 -17.13
N ASP A 79 -10.14 -3.54 -17.78
CA ASP A 79 -9.05 -4.51 -18.01
C ASP A 79 -7.94 -4.00 -18.94
N LYS A 80 -8.18 -2.88 -19.65
CA LYS A 80 -7.14 -2.21 -20.45
C LYS A 80 -6.34 -1.22 -19.63
N GLN A 81 -6.85 -0.80 -18.47
CA GLN A 81 -6.17 0.14 -17.59
C GLN A 81 -4.91 -0.51 -17.02
N LYS A 82 -3.77 0.14 -17.24
CA LYS A 82 -2.49 -0.32 -16.67
C LYS A 82 -2.32 0.22 -15.26
N GLY A 83 -1.99 -0.67 -14.33
CA GLY A 83 -1.48 -0.34 -13.02
C GLY A 83 0.06 -0.30 -13.01
N ALA A 84 0.61 0.21 -11.91
CA ALA A 84 2.03 0.11 -11.63
C ALA A 84 2.26 -0.81 -10.43
N ASP A 85 3.04 -1.86 -10.63
CA ASP A 85 3.45 -2.77 -9.57
C ASP A 85 4.90 -2.49 -9.20
N TYR A 86 5.14 -2.36 -7.90
CA TYR A 86 6.45 -2.10 -7.33
C TYR A 86 6.92 -3.32 -6.55
N PHE A 87 8.05 -3.88 -6.95
CA PHE A 87 8.66 -5.04 -6.31
C PHE A 87 9.90 -4.58 -5.54
N PHE A 88 9.87 -4.70 -4.21
CA PHE A 88 10.92 -4.29 -3.30
C PHE A 88 11.69 -5.49 -2.73
N CYS A 89 12.99 -5.33 -2.51
CA CYS A 89 13.75 -6.24 -1.64
C CYS A 89 13.36 -6.01 -0.18
N LYS A 90 13.01 -7.09 0.55
CA LYS A 90 12.53 -7.01 1.95
C LYS A 90 13.56 -6.34 2.86
N ASP A 91 14.84 -6.68 2.71
CA ASP A 91 15.93 -6.17 3.55
C ASP A 91 16.46 -4.79 3.12
N ASN A 92 16.13 -4.33 1.91
CA ASN A 92 16.55 -3.04 1.41
C ASN A 92 15.55 -2.47 0.40
N LEU A 93 14.61 -1.66 0.90
CA LEU A 93 13.55 -1.04 0.11
C LEU A 93 14.06 -0.01 -0.91
N ALA A 94 15.33 0.41 -0.84
CA ALA A 94 15.92 1.23 -1.89
C ALA A 94 16.16 0.44 -3.19
N ILE A 95 16.21 -0.90 -3.11
CA ILE A 95 16.31 -1.78 -4.28
C ILE A 95 14.89 -2.21 -4.67
N TYR A 96 14.39 -1.63 -5.76
CA TYR A 96 13.08 -1.96 -6.29
C TYR A 96 13.04 -1.94 -7.81
N LYS A 97 12.02 -2.59 -8.37
CA LYS A 97 11.66 -2.51 -9.79
C LYS A 97 10.19 -2.17 -9.94
N ARG A 98 9.87 -1.32 -10.93
CA ARG A 98 8.51 -0.98 -11.31
C ARG A 98 8.14 -1.72 -12.58
N VAL A 99 6.98 -2.38 -12.58
CA VAL A 99 6.36 -3.00 -13.76
C VAL A 99 5.07 -2.24 -14.05
N ILE A 100 4.82 -1.93 -15.32
CA ILE A 100 3.57 -1.30 -15.77
C ILE A 100 2.82 -2.34 -16.60
N SER A 101 1.67 -2.79 -16.10
CA SER A 101 0.91 -3.88 -16.69
C SER A 101 -0.58 -3.69 -16.43
N SER A 102 -1.42 -4.23 -17.32
CA SER A 102 -2.85 -4.43 -17.03
C SER A 102 -3.12 -5.81 -16.43
N VAL A 103 -2.10 -6.67 -16.36
CA VAL A 103 -2.18 -8.00 -15.75
C VAL A 103 -1.92 -7.88 -14.24
N ALA A 104 -2.80 -8.45 -13.42
CA ALA A 104 -2.69 -8.41 -11.97
C ALA A 104 -1.40 -9.08 -11.44
N VAL A 105 -0.88 -8.60 -10.31
CA VAL A 105 0.25 -9.23 -9.62
C VAL A 105 -0.07 -10.69 -9.30
N GLY A 106 0.88 -11.57 -9.59
CA GLY A 106 0.72 -13.03 -9.45
C GLY A 106 0.24 -13.73 -10.71
N GLN A 107 -0.27 -12.99 -11.70
CA GLN A 107 -0.67 -13.53 -13.01
C GLN A 107 0.42 -13.38 -14.09
N TYR A 108 1.59 -12.84 -13.72
CA TYR A 108 2.77 -12.77 -14.57
C TYR A 108 4.04 -13.00 -13.74
N THR A 109 5.13 -13.37 -14.40
CA THR A 109 6.42 -13.62 -13.73
C THR A 109 6.98 -12.32 -13.14
N PRO A 110 7.21 -12.26 -11.80
CA PRO A 110 7.80 -11.09 -11.18
C PRO A 110 9.20 -10.76 -11.73
N PRO A 111 9.61 -9.48 -11.76
CA PRO A 111 10.91 -9.10 -12.26
C PRO A 111 12.03 -9.57 -11.32
N ALA A 112 13.14 -10.07 -11.88
CA ALA A 112 14.31 -10.43 -11.08
C ALA A 112 14.91 -9.19 -10.39
N LEU A 113 15.06 -9.24 -9.07
CA LEU A 113 15.69 -8.20 -8.25
C LEU A 113 17.05 -8.68 -7.76
N LYS A 114 18.07 -7.82 -7.83
CA LYS A 114 19.38 -8.07 -7.21
C LYS A 114 19.33 -7.77 -5.72
N CYS A 115 18.48 -8.49 -4.98
CA CYS A 115 18.48 -8.41 -3.53
C CYS A 115 19.80 -8.98 -3.01
N LYS A 116 20.37 -8.35 -1.98
CA LYS A 116 21.47 -8.98 -1.26
C LYS A 116 20.90 -10.23 -0.60
N SER A 117 21.48 -11.39 -0.89
CA SER A 117 21.23 -12.60 -0.10
C SER A 117 21.74 -12.33 1.31
N LYS A 118 20.88 -12.51 2.31
CA LYS A 118 21.36 -12.75 3.67
C LYS A 118 21.88 -14.17 3.77
#